data_AF-A0AAV0WV87-F1
#
_entry.id   AF-A0AAV0WV87-F1
#
_cell.length_a   1.000
_cell.length_b   1.000
_cell.length_c   1.000
_cell.angle_alpha   90.00
_cell.angle_beta   90.00
_cell.angle_gamma   90.00
#
_symmetry.space_group_name_H-M   'P 1'
#
loop_
_entity.id
_entity.type
_entity.pdbx_description
1 polymer ?
#
loop_
_entity_poly.entity_id
_entity_poly.type
_entity_poly.pdbx_seq_one_letter_code
_entity_poly.pdbx_strand_id
1 'polypeptide(L)'
;MIQWFLLTAFLYKTIFNIITPLSKLLQTKDIDMIGVVTEVQKKISELKNSRSNFKFQNIVNEVENFKKSSTLSYENFKPLAQKRTKRIPQLPGELASDEIIENPLDNFKINTFFVAYDTSITQIESRFTEQTSGIFKDISLFSRRRIEEISKDLQTFPKDAFSVFADVYKKYINVEDLRREYLHFCKCYFGFEKIKYIPTKLHNSNNDEIHEDTSSSLDSDNSNLETEHPFNELPNNGCSLSIVLNVLRISGLDTTFPTLNVALKIALTLPVASTTPERTFSKLTIIKNKLRSTMCQERLDNLMILSCEADIPINKNNIIDEFAKSSVHLEKALLY
;
A
#
# COMPACT_ATOMS: atom_id res chain seq x y z
N MET A 1 16.76 -34.49 1.48
CA MET A 1 16.01 -33.34 2.07
C MET A 1 16.67 -32.00 1.76
N ILE A 2 18.00 -31.92 1.88
CA ILE A 2 18.78 -30.68 1.64
C ILE A 2 18.67 -30.16 0.20
N GLN A 3 18.61 -31.04 -0.81
CA GLN A 3 18.46 -30.61 -2.21
C GLN A 3 17.12 -29.93 -2.50
N TRP A 4 16.01 -30.38 -1.90
CA TRP A 4 14.71 -29.73 -2.03
C TRP A 4 14.75 -28.33 -1.41
N PHE A 5 15.35 -28.22 -0.21
CA PHE A 5 15.52 -26.94 0.47
C PHE A 5 16.34 -25.96 -0.37
N LEU A 6 17.47 -26.37 -0.93
CA LEU A 6 18.29 -25.54 -1.81
C LEU A 6 17.49 -25.07 -3.04
N LEU A 7 16.76 -25.97 -3.70
CA LEU A 7 15.98 -25.61 -4.88
C LEU A 7 14.83 -24.64 -4.55
N THR A 8 14.16 -24.82 -3.40
CA THR A 8 13.19 -23.84 -2.90
C THR A 8 13.83 -22.50 -2.56
N ALA A 9 15.01 -22.49 -1.92
CA ALA A 9 15.67 -21.26 -1.51
C ALA A 9 16.12 -20.42 -2.72
N PHE A 10 16.70 -21.06 -3.75
CA PHE A 10 17.07 -20.38 -4.98
C PHE A 10 15.85 -19.90 -5.77
N LEU A 11 14.75 -20.67 -5.79
CA LEU A 11 13.48 -20.22 -6.33
C LEU A 11 12.98 -18.94 -5.64
N TYR A 12 12.90 -18.94 -4.31
CA TYR A 12 12.45 -17.76 -3.57
C TYR A 12 13.41 -16.57 -3.74
N LYS A 13 14.72 -16.82 -3.83
CA LYS A 13 15.70 -15.79 -4.17
C LYS A 13 15.38 -15.13 -5.51
N THR A 14 15.07 -15.90 -6.55
CA THR A 14 14.70 -15.33 -7.86
C THR A 14 13.41 -14.53 -7.80
N ILE A 15 12.39 -15.04 -7.11
CA ILE A 15 11.10 -14.35 -6.95
C ILE A 15 11.28 -13.04 -6.17
N PHE A 16 12.00 -13.09 -5.05
CA PHE A 16 12.25 -11.92 -4.22
C PHE A 16 13.13 -10.88 -4.91
N ASN A 17 14.08 -11.27 -5.76
CA ASN A 17 14.83 -10.29 -6.55
C ASN A 17 13.93 -9.48 -7.48
N ILE A 18 12.85 -10.08 -7.99
CA ILE A 18 11.86 -9.39 -8.84
C ILE A 18 10.95 -8.49 -8.00
N ILE A 19 10.46 -8.98 -6.85
CA ILE A 19 9.43 -8.31 -6.03
C ILE A 19 10.02 -7.26 -5.07
N THR A 20 11.22 -7.47 -4.53
CA THR A 20 11.82 -6.59 -3.50
C THR A 20 11.93 -5.12 -3.96
N PRO A 21 12.37 -4.81 -5.19
CA PRO A 21 12.38 -3.44 -5.69
C PRO A 21 11.00 -2.79 -5.67
N LEU A 22 9.96 -3.53 -6.08
CA LEU A 22 8.58 -3.07 -6.07
C LEU A 22 8.09 -2.81 -4.63
N SER A 23 8.41 -3.69 -3.69
CA SER A 23 8.08 -3.48 -2.27
C SER A 23 8.73 -2.23 -1.71
N LYS A 24 10.00 -1.97 -2.05
CA LYS A 24 10.71 -0.76 -1.61
C LYS A 24 10.09 0.51 -2.23
N LEU A 25 9.73 0.46 -3.52
CA LEU A 25 9.06 1.57 -4.20
C LEU A 25 7.72 1.91 -3.53
N LEU A 26 6.93 0.91 -3.15
CA LEU A 26 5.65 1.11 -2.45
C LEU A 26 5.77 1.60 -1.00
N GLN A 27 6.99 1.68 -0.47
CA GLN A 27 7.26 2.12 0.90
C GLN A 27 7.94 3.50 0.95
N THR A 28 8.27 4.11 -0.20
CA THR A 28 8.85 5.46 -0.22
C THR A 28 7.82 6.49 0.23
N LYS A 29 8.27 7.61 0.79
CA LYS A 29 7.37 8.68 1.27
C LYS A 29 6.72 9.47 0.12
N ASP A 30 7.46 9.65 -0.97
CA ASP A 30 6.98 10.27 -2.20
C ASP A 30 6.85 9.18 -3.27
N ILE A 31 5.62 8.73 -3.51
CA ILE A 31 5.31 7.68 -4.50
C ILE A 31 4.58 8.31 -5.68
N ASP A 32 5.13 8.13 -6.88
CA ASP A 32 4.39 8.41 -8.10
C ASP A 32 3.47 7.23 -8.44
N MET A 33 2.16 7.42 -8.23
CA MET A 33 1.17 6.37 -8.40
C MET A 33 1.06 5.85 -9.83
N ILE A 34 1.28 6.69 -10.84
CA ILE A 34 1.27 6.24 -12.24
C ILE A 34 2.48 5.34 -12.52
N GLY A 35 3.65 5.74 -12.02
CA GLY A 35 4.90 4.96 -12.12
C GLY A 35 4.82 3.64 -11.36
N VAL A 36 4.11 3.59 -10.24
CA VAL A 36 3.85 2.34 -9.52
C VAL A 36 3.03 1.39 -10.37
N VAL A 37 1.95 1.85 -10.99
CA VAL A 37 1.10 0.99 -11.84
C VAL A 37 1.91 0.38 -12.99
N THR A 38 2.75 1.18 -13.66
CA THR A 38 3.57 0.69 -14.77
C THR A 38 4.65 -0.30 -14.29
N GLU A 39 5.29 -0.03 -13.15
CA GLU A 39 6.30 -0.93 -12.58
C GLU A 39 5.67 -2.25 -12.09
N VAL A 40 4.48 -2.22 -11.49
CA VAL A 40 3.71 -3.44 -11.12
C VAL A 40 3.47 -4.31 -12.35
N GLN A 41 2.95 -3.72 -13.45
CA GLN A 41 2.66 -4.44 -14.69
C GLN A 41 3.93 -5.05 -15.30
N LYS A 42 5.04 -4.31 -15.27
CA LYS A 42 6.35 -4.78 -15.71
C LYS A 42 6.83 -5.97 -14.89
N LYS A 43 6.70 -5.92 -13.55
CA LYS A 43 7.10 -7.01 -12.65
C LYS A 43 6.21 -8.24 -12.77
N ILE A 44 4.91 -8.08 -13.00
CA ILE A 44 4.01 -9.19 -13.34
C ILE A 44 4.46 -9.87 -14.64
N SER A 45 4.78 -9.08 -15.66
CA SER A 45 5.27 -9.60 -16.95
C SER A 45 6.61 -10.32 -16.79
N GLU A 46 7.50 -9.79 -15.96
CA GLU A 46 8.78 -10.42 -15.61
C GLU A 46 8.60 -11.75 -14.87
N LEU A 47 7.63 -11.85 -13.95
CA LEU A 47 7.26 -13.10 -13.28
C LEU A 47 6.65 -14.12 -14.26
N LYS A 48 5.75 -13.69 -15.16
CA LYS A 48 5.18 -14.55 -16.21
C LYS A 48 6.25 -15.10 -17.13
N ASN A 49 7.21 -14.28 -17.54
CA ASN A 49 8.36 -14.72 -18.34
C ASN A 49 9.31 -15.65 -17.55
N SER A 50 9.32 -15.54 -16.22
CA SER A 50 10.11 -16.41 -15.34
C SER A 50 9.50 -17.78 -15.14
N ARG A 51 8.19 -17.91 -15.37
CA ARG A 51 7.44 -19.17 -15.45
C ARG A 51 7.75 -19.95 -16.74
N SER A 52 9.03 -20.22 -16.99
CA SER A 52 9.50 -20.96 -18.17
C SER A 52 10.40 -22.13 -17.78
N ASN A 53 10.32 -23.20 -18.57
CA ASN A 53 11.17 -24.38 -18.44
C ASN A 53 12.67 -24.03 -18.50
N PHE A 54 13.03 -23.03 -19.31
CA PHE A 54 14.41 -22.58 -19.45
C PHE A 54 14.96 -21.98 -18.15
N LYS A 55 14.19 -21.12 -17.47
CA LYS A 55 14.61 -20.55 -16.18
C LYS A 55 14.67 -21.59 -15.08
N PHE A 56 13.79 -22.60 -15.13
CA PHE A 56 13.87 -23.74 -14.22
C PHE A 56 15.21 -24.47 -14.35
N GLN A 57 15.66 -24.75 -15.58
CA GLN A 57 16.97 -25.39 -15.82
C GLN A 57 18.13 -24.52 -15.32
N ASN A 58 18.06 -23.19 -15.48
CA ASN A 58 19.08 -22.29 -14.93
C ASN A 58 19.17 -22.38 -13.40
N ILE A 59 18.04 -22.46 -12.70
CA ILE A 59 18.02 -22.64 -11.23
C ILE A 59 18.61 -23.98 -10.84
N VAL A 60 18.30 -25.06 -11.56
CA VAL A 60 18.90 -26.38 -11.31
C VAL A 60 20.41 -26.32 -11.48
N ASN A 61 20.90 -25.68 -12.55
CA ASN A 61 22.33 -25.50 -12.81
C ASN A 61 23.03 -24.65 -11.73
N GLU A 62 22.40 -23.57 -11.27
CA GLU A 62 22.92 -22.76 -10.16
C GLU A 62 23.03 -23.56 -8.86
N VAL A 63 22.02 -24.38 -8.56
CA VAL A 63 22.04 -25.26 -7.38
C VAL A 63 23.11 -26.34 -7.52
N GLU A 64 23.30 -26.91 -8.70
CA GLU A 64 24.38 -27.87 -8.96
C GLU A 64 25.77 -27.24 -8.86
N ASN A 65 25.94 -26.02 -9.36
CA ASN A 65 27.19 -25.27 -9.21
C ASN A 65 27.48 -24.93 -7.75
N PHE A 66 26.45 -24.52 -6.99
CA PHE A 66 26.56 -24.27 -5.56
C PHE A 66 26.92 -25.53 -4.77
N LYS A 67 26.37 -26.69 -5.16
CA LYS A 67 26.75 -27.99 -4.59
C LYS A 67 28.18 -28.39 -4.90
N LYS A 68 28.67 -28.13 -6.11
CA LYS A 68 30.06 -28.41 -6.51
C LYS A 68 31.06 -27.55 -5.73
N SER A 69 30.70 -26.31 -5.39
CA SER A 69 31.56 -25.40 -4.62
C SER A 69 31.53 -25.65 -3.11
N SER A 70 30.55 -26.40 -2.61
CA SER A 70 30.42 -26.73 -1.19
C SER A 70 30.86 -28.17 -0.94
N THR A 71 31.90 -28.34 -0.11
CA THR A 71 32.54 -29.61 0.26
C THR A 71 31.67 -30.60 1.04
N LEU A 72 30.35 -30.39 1.13
CA LEU A 72 29.43 -31.25 1.87
C LEU A 72 28.87 -32.37 0.99
N SER A 73 28.84 -33.59 1.54
CA SER A 73 28.12 -34.73 0.96
C SER A 73 26.61 -34.46 1.01
N TYR A 74 26.04 -34.04 -0.12
CA TYR A 74 24.61 -33.85 -0.26
C TYR A 74 23.94 -35.18 -0.58
N GLU A 75 22.98 -35.61 0.24
CA GLU A 75 22.09 -36.71 -0.15
C GLU A 75 21.33 -36.34 -1.44
N ASN A 76 21.39 -37.24 -2.42
CA ASN A 76 20.60 -37.17 -3.65
C ASN A 76 19.09 -37.17 -3.34
N PHE A 77 18.28 -36.82 -4.34
CA PHE A 77 16.81 -36.88 -4.24
C PHE A 77 16.37 -38.22 -3.65
N LYS A 78 15.57 -38.18 -2.57
CA LYS A 78 14.83 -39.37 -2.16
C LYS A 78 13.85 -39.70 -3.30
N PRO A 79 13.84 -40.93 -3.81
CA PRO A 79 12.88 -41.32 -4.84
C PRO A 79 11.46 -41.14 -4.30
N LEU A 80 10.55 -40.75 -5.18
CA LEU A 80 9.14 -40.61 -4.84
C LEU A 80 8.60 -41.98 -4.42
N ALA A 81 7.73 -42.00 -3.41
CA ALA A 81 7.03 -43.23 -3.05
C ALA A 81 6.19 -43.67 -4.26
N GLN A 82 6.53 -44.82 -4.83
CA GLN A 82 5.81 -45.37 -5.98
C GLN A 82 4.37 -45.67 -5.56
N LYS A 83 3.43 -44.83 -6.00
CA LYS A 83 2.00 -45.10 -5.83
C LYS A 83 1.60 -46.13 -6.87
N ARG A 84 1.09 -47.27 -6.42
CA ARG A 84 0.57 -48.32 -7.31
C ARG A 84 -0.54 -47.72 -8.18
N THR A 85 -0.45 -47.88 -9.49
CA THR A 85 -1.53 -47.50 -10.42
C THR A 85 -2.80 -48.25 -10.06
N LYS A 86 -3.87 -47.52 -9.76
CA LYS A 86 -5.20 -48.12 -9.62
C LYS A 86 -5.70 -48.42 -11.02
N ARG A 87 -6.03 -49.67 -11.33
CA ARG A 87 -6.67 -50.00 -12.61
C ARG A 87 -8.05 -49.38 -12.63
N ILE A 88 -8.27 -48.45 -13.57
CA ILE A 88 -9.56 -47.84 -13.85
C ILE A 88 -10.08 -48.52 -15.13
N PRO A 89 -11.34 -48.98 -15.17
CA PRO A 89 -11.92 -49.52 -16.40
C PRO A 89 -12.00 -48.41 -17.45
N GLN A 90 -11.37 -48.64 -18.61
CA GLN A 90 -11.40 -47.73 -19.76
C GLN A 90 -12.60 -48.03 -20.65
N LEU A 91 -13.21 -47.00 -21.24
CA LEU A 91 -14.24 -47.18 -22.25
C LEU A 91 -13.63 -47.55 -23.62
N PRO A 92 -14.35 -48.29 -24.48
CA PRO A 92 -13.88 -48.60 -25.82
C PRO A 92 -13.61 -47.31 -26.60
N GLY A 93 -12.34 -47.08 -26.97
CA GLY A 93 -11.90 -45.89 -27.72
C GLY A 93 -11.11 -44.85 -26.91
N GLU A 94 -10.97 -45.02 -25.59
CA GLU A 94 -10.06 -44.18 -24.79
C GLU A 94 -8.59 -44.57 -25.01
N LEU A 95 -7.79 -43.64 -25.54
CA LEU A 95 -6.33 -43.79 -25.70
C LEU A 95 -5.53 -43.11 -24.58
N ALA A 96 -6.19 -42.37 -23.70
CA ALA A 96 -5.54 -41.61 -22.63
C ALA A 96 -5.39 -42.46 -21.36
N SER A 97 -4.21 -42.41 -20.76
CA SER A 97 -3.91 -42.99 -19.45
C SER A 97 -3.31 -41.92 -18.55
N ASP A 98 -3.68 -41.89 -17.27
CA ASP A 98 -3.09 -40.97 -16.30
C ASP A 98 -1.58 -41.24 -16.15
N GLU A 99 -0.76 -40.24 -16.48
CA GLU A 99 0.70 -40.29 -16.29
C GLU A 99 1.06 -40.01 -14.82
N ILE A 100 1.78 -40.94 -14.19
CA ILE A 100 2.33 -40.73 -12.86
C ILE A 100 3.67 -40.00 -12.98
N ILE A 101 3.86 -38.92 -12.22
CA ILE A 101 5.14 -38.23 -12.15
C ILE A 101 6.13 -39.11 -11.36
N GLU A 102 7.05 -39.77 -12.06
CA GLU A 102 8.06 -40.65 -11.46
C GLU A 102 9.34 -39.90 -11.05
N ASN A 103 9.69 -38.83 -11.76
CA ASN A 103 10.92 -38.08 -11.52
C ASN A 103 10.76 -37.03 -10.40
N PRO A 104 11.57 -37.08 -9.32
CA PRO A 104 11.55 -36.09 -8.25
C PRO A 104 11.73 -34.63 -8.72
N LEU A 105 12.50 -34.42 -9.79
CA LEU A 105 12.76 -33.08 -10.34
C LEU A 105 11.51 -32.52 -11.04
N ASP A 106 10.81 -33.34 -11.82
CA ASP A 106 9.57 -32.96 -12.50
C ASP A 106 8.43 -32.76 -11.50
N ASN A 107 8.41 -33.55 -10.43
CA ASN A 107 7.47 -33.34 -9.33
C ASN A 107 7.71 -31.99 -8.64
N PHE A 108 8.97 -31.62 -8.37
CA PHE A 108 9.29 -30.31 -7.84
C PHE A 108 8.88 -29.20 -8.82
N LYS A 109 9.15 -29.39 -10.11
CA LYS A 109 8.83 -28.42 -11.16
C LYS A 109 7.32 -28.15 -11.23
N ILE A 110 6.51 -29.19 -11.25
CA ILE A 110 5.06 -29.09 -11.39
C ILE A 110 4.43 -28.57 -10.10
N ASN A 111 4.71 -29.22 -8.96
CA ASN A 111 3.98 -28.97 -7.72
C ASN A 111 4.56 -27.84 -6.87
N THR A 112 5.82 -27.45 -7.07
CA THR A 112 6.46 -26.39 -6.28
C THR A 112 6.80 -25.18 -7.14
N PHE A 113 7.54 -25.37 -8.25
CA PHE A 113 8.03 -24.25 -9.05
C PHE A 113 6.88 -23.48 -9.71
N PHE A 114 6.04 -24.15 -10.51
CA PHE A 114 4.92 -23.47 -11.16
C PHE A 114 3.90 -22.95 -10.16
N VAL A 115 3.56 -23.75 -9.14
CA VAL A 115 2.62 -23.34 -8.09
C VAL A 115 3.12 -22.08 -7.36
N ALA A 116 4.41 -21.96 -7.06
CA ALA A 116 4.95 -20.77 -6.39
C ALA A 116 4.86 -19.52 -7.27
N TYR A 117 5.20 -19.63 -8.56
CA TYR A 117 5.06 -18.51 -9.50
C TYR A 117 3.60 -18.15 -9.73
N ASP A 118 2.73 -19.13 -9.96
CA ASP A 118 1.30 -18.92 -10.20
C ASP A 118 0.63 -18.29 -8.99
N THR A 119 0.96 -18.76 -7.78
CA THR A 119 0.49 -18.13 -6.53
C THR A 119 1.02 -16.70 -6.41
N SER A 120 2.30 -16.46 -6.65
CA SER A 120 2.90 -15.11 -6.56
C SER A 120 2.27 -14.14 -7.55
N ILE A 121 2.05 -14.57 -8.79
CA ILE A 121 1.39 -13.78 -9.83
C ILE A 121 -0.05 -13.48 -9.42
N THR A 122 -0.81 -14.50 -9.02
CA THR A 122 -2.21 -14.36 -8.61
C THR A 122 -2.35 -13.38 -7.44
N GLN A 123 -1.47 -13.46 -6.43
CA GLN A 123 -1.51 -12.56 -5.27
C GLN A 123 -1.23 -11.10 -5.63
N ILE A 124 -0.31 -10.85 -6.57
CA ILE A 124 0.00 -9.51 -7.03
C ILE A 124 -1.15 -8.98 -7.91
N GLU A 125 -1.67 -9.79 -8.84
CA GLU A 125 -2.80 -9.42 -9.70
C GLU A 125 -4.09 -9.19 -8.91
N SER A 126 -4.38 -10.00 -7.89
CA SER A 126 -5.54 -9.79 -7.02
C SER A 126 -5.42 -8.50 -6.21
N ARG A 127 -4.20 -8.09 -5.87
CA ARG A 127 -3.96 -6.84 -5.13
C ARG A 127 -4.02 -5.61 -6.02
N PHE A 128 -3.57 -5.71 -7.27
CA PHE A 128 -3.54 -4.61 -8.24
C PHE A 128 -4.48 -4.90 -9.43
N THR A 129 -5.78 -4.95 -9.14
CA THR A 129 -6.83 -5.06 -10.16
C THR A 129 -6.93 -3.80 -11.02
N GLU A 130 -7.56 -3.92 -12.20
CA GLU A 130 -7.79 -2.78 -13.11
C GLU A 130 -8.49 -1.61 -12.41
N GLN A 131 -9.43 -1.89 -11.50
CA GLN A 131 -10.11 -0.87 -10.70
C GLN A 131 -9.13 -0.12 -9.77
N THR A 132 -8.30 -0.84 -9.01
CA THR A 132 -7.28 -0.19 -8.15
C THR A 132 -6.25 0.59 -8.96
N SER A 133 -5.88 0.09 -10.14
CA SER A 133 -5.02 0.79 -11.08
C SER A 133 -5.67 2.10 -11.55
N GLY A 134 -6.95 2.08 -11.93
CA GLY A 134 -7.71 3.28 -12.28
C GLY A 134 -7.75 4.31 -11.16
N ILE A 135 -8.01 3.87 -9.93
CA ILE A 135 -7.97 4.74 -8.73
C ILE A 135 -6.58 5.37 -8.56
N PHE A 136 -5.49 4.61 -8.71
CA PHE A 136 -4.13 5.14 -8.58
C PHE A 136 -3.79 6.16 -9.67
N LYS A 137 -4.27 5.94 -10.90
CA LYS A 137 -4.14 6.91 -11.99
C LYS A 137 -4.90 8.19 -11.67
N ASP A 138 -6.14 8.09 -11.18
CA ASP A 138 -6.95 9.24 -10.80
C ASP A 138 -6.34 10.00 -9.60
N ILE A 139 -5.83 9.29 -8.58
CA ILE A 139 -5.14 9.90 -7.43
C ILE A 139 -3.86 10.63 -7.87
N SER A 140 -3.16 10.11 -8.89
CA SER A 140 -1.94 10.75 -9.41
C SER A 140 -2.21 12.17 -9.96
N LEU A 141 -3.43 12.47 -10.41
CA LEU A 141 -3.81 13.80 -10.87
C LEU A 141 -3.78 14.84 -9.75
N PHE A 142 -3.99 14.43 -8.50
CA PHE A 142 -3.89 15.33 -7.36
C PHE A 142 -2.45 15.67 -6.97
N SER A 143 -1.45 15.10 -7.64
CA SER A 143 -0.05 15.46 -7.43
C SER A 143 0.24 16.89 -7.90
N ARG A 144 1.07 17.64 -7.16
CA ARG A 144 1.44 19.02 -7.51
C ARG A 144 2.04 19.12 -8.91
N ARG A 145 2.86 18.14 -9.34
CA ARG A 145 3.43 18.12 -10.71
C ARG A 145 2.35 18.09 -11.79
N ARG A 146 1.31 17.26 -11.61
CA ARG A 146 0.20 17.14 -12.57
C ARG A 146 -0.69 18.37 -12.56
N ILE A 147 -0.93 18.95 -11.39
CA ILE A 147 -1.61 20.24 -11.26
C ILE A 147 -0.85 21.34 -12.01
N GLU A 148 0.48 21.34 -11.96
CA GLU A 148 1.33 22.28 -12.71
C GLU A 148 1.21 22.11 -14.23
N GLU A 149 1.28 20.88 -14.71
CA GLU A 149 1.13 20.56 -16.14
C GLU A 149 -0.23 21.01 -16.67
N ILE A 150 -1.32 20.69 -15.95
CA ILE A 150 -2.69 21.03 -16.35
C ILE A 150 -2.95 22.54 -16.24
N SER A 151 -2.29 23.22 -15.30
CA SER A 151 -2.34 24.69 -15.23
C SER A 151 -1.69 25.38 -16.43
N LYS A 152 -0.69 24.75 -17.06
CA LYS A 152 0.02 25.30 -18.23
C LYS A 152 -0.66 24.93 -19.54
N ASP A 153 -1.15 23.70 -19.65
CA ASP A 153 -1.86 23.20 -20.84
C ASP A 153 -3.11 22.39 -20.46
N LEU A 154 -4.28 22.95 -20.73
CA LEU A 154 -5.58 22.34 -20.47
C LEU A 154 -5.89 21.14 -21.39
N GLN A 155 -5.19 20.99 -22.52
CA GLN A 155 -5.39 19.84 -23.43
C GLN A 155 -4.80 18.54 -22.88
N THR A 156 -3.94 18.62 -21.86
CA THR A 156 -3.34 17.46 -21.19
C THR A 156 -4.30 16.74 -20.25
N PHE A 157 -5.47 17.32 -19.95
CA PHE A 157 -6.45 16.72 -19.05
C PHE A 157 -7.20 15.55 -19.71
N PRO A 158 -7.10 14.32 -19.16
CA PRO A 158 -7.76 13.15 -19.75
C PRO A 158 -9.29 13.23 -19.67
N LYS A 159 -9.99 12.84 -20.75
CA LYS A 159 -11.46 12.85 -20.82
C LYS A 159 -12.12 11.82 -19.91
N ASP A 160 -11.39 10.77 -19.55
CA ASP A 160 -11.79 9.68 -18.66
C ASP A 160 -11.41 9.93 -17.19
N ALA A 161 -10.73 11.04 -16.89
CA ALA A 161 -10.28 11.36 -15.53
C ALA A 161 -11.41 11.29 -14.50
N PHE A 162 -11.12 10.70 -13.34
CA PHE A 162 -12.02 10.52 -12.20
C PHE A 162 -13.25 9.63 -12.43
N SER A 163 -13.38 8.97 -13.58
CA SER A 163 -14.49 8.06 -13.86
C SER A 163 -14.47 6.85 -12.91
N VAL A 164 -13.33 6.17 -12.81
CA VAL A 164 -13.14 5.02 -11.92
C VAL A 164 -13.21 5.43 -10.46
N PHE A 165 -12.59 6.56 -10.09
CA PHE A 165 -12.65 7.07 -8.73
C PHE A 165 -14.09 7.37 -8.27
N ALA A 166 -14.87 8.07 -9.09
CA ALA A 166 -16.25 8.34 -8.77
C ALA A 166 -17.11 7.07 -8.83
N ASP A 167 -16.79 6.10 -9.68
CA ASP A 167 -17.52 4.83 -9.74
C ASP A 167 -17.43 4.05 -8.43
N VAL A 168 -16.30 4.12 -7.74
CA VAL A 168 -16.09 3.51 -6.42
C VAL A 168 -16.71 4.34 -5.30
N TYR A 169 -16.62 5.67 -5.39
CA TYR A 169 -17.09 6.60 -4.36
C TYR A 169 -18.40 7.32 -4.69
N LYS A 170 -19.29 6.71 -5.50
CA LYS A 170 -20.55 7.32 -5.99
C LYS A 170 -21.41 7.97 -4.91
N LYS A 171 -21.34 7.42 -3.69
CA LYS A 171 -22.09 7.94 -2.53
C LYS A 171 -21.65 9.34 -2.09
N TYR A 172 -20.40 9.70 -2.36
CA TYR A 172 -19.76 10.91 -1.84
C TYR A 172 -19.35 11.90 -2.95
N ILE A 173 -19.24 11.44 -4.20
CA ILE A 173 -18.60 12.22 -5.28
C ILE A 173 -19.42 12.12 -6.56
N ASN A 174 -19.69 13.28 -7.17
CA ASN A 174 -20.19 13.41 -8.52
C ASN A 174 -19.03 13.70 -9.50
N VAL A 175 -18.94 12.94 -10.59
CA VAL A 175 -17.84 13.03 -11.59
C VAL A 175 -17.73 14.43 -12.18
N GLU A 176 -18.85 14.98 -12.64
CA GLU A 176 -18.86 16.23 -13.39
C GLU A 176 -18.52 17.44 -12.50
N ASP A 177 -18.96 17.39 -11.24
CA ASP A 177 -18.63 18.42 -10.25
C ASP A 177 -17.16 18.35 -9.87
N LEU A 178 -16.62 17.15 -9.62
CA LEU A 178 -15.21 16.95 -9.30
C LEU A 178 -14.31 17.43 -10.44
N ARG A 179 -14.63 17.10 -11.69
CA ARG A 179 -13.87 17.56 -12.88
C ARG A 179 -13.87 19.07 -12.99
N ARG A 180 -15.02 19.71 -12.84
CA ARG A 180 -15.17 21.16 -12.90
C ARG A 180 -14.37 21.85 -11.79
N GLU A 181 -14.57 21.42 -10.54
CA GLU A 181 -13.85 21.95 -9.38
C GLU A 181 -12.33 21.77 -9.52
N TYR A 182 -11.88 20.59 -9.95
CA TYR A 182 -10.47 20.30 -10.16
C TYR A 182 -9.84 21.21 -11.23
N LEU A 183 -10.49 21.42 -12.37
CA LEU A 183 -9.98 22.32 -13.42
C LEU A 183 -9.90 23.78 -12.95
N HIS A 184 -10.88 24.24 -12.17
CA HIS A 184 -10.83 25.57 -11.56
C HIS A 184 -9.72 25.67 -10.51
N PHE A 185 -9.55 24.63 -9.69
CA PHE A 185 -8.49 24.56 -8.70
C PHE A 185 -7.11 24.62 -9.35
N CYS A 186 -6.86 23.87 -10.42
CA CYS A 186 -5.58 23.90 -11.14
C CYS A 186 -5.18 25.30 -11.61
N LYS A 187 -6.15 26.08 -12.12
CA LYS A 187 -5.91 27.46 -12.58
C LYS A 187 -5.49 28.41 -11.45
N CYS A 188 -6.06 28.22 -10.26
CA CYS A 188 -5.86 29.12 -9.13
C CYS A 188 -4.80 28.63 -8.13
N TYR A 189 -4.37 27.37 -8.22
CA TYR A 189 -3.51 26.70 -7.24
C TYR A 189 -2.22 27.49 -6.92
N PHE A 190 -1.49 27.95 -7.94
CA PHE A 190 -0.25 28.71 -7.73
C PHE A 190 -0.48 30.12 -7.16
N GLY A 191 -1.69 30.67 -7.35
CA GLY A 191 -2.09 31.90 -6.67
C GLY A 191 -2.21 31.68 -5.16
N PHE A 192 -2.86 30.58 -4.76
CA PHE A 192 -3.01 30.19 -3.35
C PHE A 192 -1.68 29.78 -2.71
N GLU A 193 -0.78 29.14 -3.46
CA GLU A 193 0.55 28.83 -2.96
C GLU A 193 1.35 30.09 -2.58
N LYS A 194 1.15 31.20 -3.30
CA LYS A 194 1.81 32.48 -2.97
C LYS A 194 1.25 33.14 -1.71
N ILE A 195 -0.02 32.89 -1.36
CA ILE A 195 -0.63 33.38 -0.11
C ILE A 195 0.09 32.80 1.13
N LYS A 196 0.78 31.66 0.98
CA LYS A 196 1.67 31.10 2.01
C LYS A 196 2.80 32.05 2.43
N TYR A 197 3.18 33.00 1.56
CA TYR A 197 4.29 33.93 1.74
C TYR A 197 3.81 35.39 1.84
N ILE A 198 2.65 35.65 2.47
CA ILE A 198 2.25 37.05 2.76
C ILE A 198 3.40 37.73 3.52
N PRO A 199 3.94 38.86 3.03
CA PRO A 199 4.97 39.59 3.74
C PRO A 199 4.42 40.05 5.10
N THR A 200 5.24 39.91 6.16
CA THR A 200 4.86 40.25 7.55
C THR A 200 4.46 41.70 7.74
N LYS A 201 4.83 42.59 6.79
CA LYS A 201 4.39 43.97 6.71
C LYS A 201 3.93 44.27 5.29
N LEU A 202 2.75 44.89 5.17
CA LEU A 202 2.21 45.37 3.90
C LEU A 202 2.84 46.70 3.45
N HIS A 203 3.40 47.45 4.40
CA HIS A 203 4.03 48.76 4.19
C HIS A 203 5.42 48.77 4.81
N ASN A 204 6.42 49.26 4.06
CA ASN A 204 7.74 49.56 4.63
C ASN A 204 7.58 50.79 5.53
N SER A 205 7.75 50.61 6.84
CA SER A 205 7.95 51.72 7.77
C SER A 205 9.37 52.26 7.59
N ASN A 206 9.63 52.91 6.44
CA ASN A 206 10.79 53.77 6.29
C ASN A 206 10.46 55.10 6.95
N ASN A 207 10.69 55.18 8.26
CA ASN A 207 10.99 56.45 8.92
C ASN A 207 12.43 56.32 9.43
N ASP A 208 13.39 56.46 8.53
CA ASP A 208 14.73 56.89 8.92
C ASP A 208 14.70 58.42 8.98
N GLU A 209 15.07 58.96 10.13
CA GLU A 209 15.75 60.25 10.43
C GLU A 209 15.38 60.63 11.90
N ILE A 210 16.26 60.94 12.86
CA ILE A 210 17.69 61.23 12.94
C ILE A 210 18.03 61.47 14.47
N HIS A 211 19.31 61.26 14.86
CA HIS A 211 20.10 61.74 16.05
C HIS A 211 20.11 61.03 17.43
N GLU A 212 21.23 60.32 17.65
CA GLU A 212 22.31 60.47 18.66
C GLU A 212 22.08 60.76 20.16
N ASP A 213 22.79 59.94 20.95
CA ASP A 213 23.38 60.10 22.28
C ASP A 213 22.49 60.18 23.53
N THR A 214 22.42 59.08 24.29
CA THR A 214 23.07 58.94 25.62
C THR A 214 22.73 57.60 26.29
N SER A 215 23.73 57.05 26.99
CA SER A 215 23.77 55.78 27.69
C SER A 215 22.60 55.48 28.63
N SER A 216 22.03 54.28 28.54
CA SER A 216 21.71 53.48 29.73
C SER A 216 21.53 51.99 29.36
N SER A 217 22.31 51.18 30.08
CA SER A 217 22.26 49.73 30.15
C SER A 217 20.85 49.24 30.48
N LEU A 218 20.31 48.31 29.72
CA LEU A 218 19.40 47.25 30.18
C LEU A 218 19.38 46.12 29.14
N ASP A 219 19.71 44.92 29.60
CA ASP A 219 19.70 43.66 28.86
C ASP A 219 18.38 43.45 28.12
N SER A 220 18.41 43.44 26.79
CA SER A 220 17.33 42.88 25.99
C SER A 220 17.73 41.48 25.55
N ASP A 221 17.14 40.50 26.25
CA ASP A 221 17.07 39.12 25.80
C ASP A 221 16.71 39.09 24.31
N ASN A 222 17.70 38.74 23.49
CA ASN A 222 17.46 38.34 22.12
C ASN A 222 16.82 36.94 22.18
N SER A 223 15.55 36.89 22.57
CA SER A 223 14.71 35.75 22.26
C SER A 223 14.54 35.76 20.74
N ASN A 224 15.48 35.11 20.06
CA ASN A 224 15.19 34.43 18.81
C ASN A 224 13.95 33.57 19.08
N LEU A 225 12.77 34.15 18.89
CA LEU A 225 11.57 33.39 18.60
C LEU A 225 11.81 32.82 17.21
N GLU A 226 12.59 31.74 17.18
CA GLU A 226 12.49 30.73 16.14
C GLU A 226 11.02 30.34 16.08
N THR A 227 10.29 31.06 15.26
CA THR A 227 8.95 30.67 14.87
C THR A 227 9.22 29.48 13.97
N GLU A 228 9.23 28.28 14.56
CA GLU A 228 9.34 27.04 13.80
C GLU A 228 8.18 27.00 12.80
N HIS A 229 8.44 27.49 11.59
CA HIS A 229 7.52 27.38 10.49
C HIS A 229 7.47 25.90 10.10
N PRO A 230 6.29 25.25 10.11
CA PRO A 230 6.17 23.80 9.84
C PRO A 230 6.53 23.36 8.40
N PHE A 231 7.21 24.18 7.61
CA PHE A 231 7.11 24.17 6.14
C PHE A 231 8.43 24.36 5.38
N ASN A 232 9.59 24.19 6.00
CA ASN A 232 10.89 24.33 5.32
C ASN A 232 11.29 23.13 4.44
N GLU A 233 10.56 22.01 4.46
CA GLU A 233 10.85 20.87 3.59
C GLU A 233 9.85 20.81 2.44
N LEU A 234 10.20 21.44 1.31
CA LEU A 234 9.57 21.10 0.03
C LEU A 234 10.10 19.71 -0.38
N PRO A 235 9.28 18.66 -0.45
CA PRO A 235 9.76 17.35 -0.85
C PRO A 235 10.31 17.44 -2.28
N ASN A 236 11.51 16.90 -2.48
CA ASN A 236 12.25 16.92 -3.76
C ASN A 236 11.42 16.43 -4.96
N ASN A 237 10.32 15.71 -4.72
CA ASN A 237 9.50 15.11 -5.76
C ASN A 237 8.11 15.73 -6.00
N GLY A 238 7.69 16.78 -5.30
CA GLY A 238 6.41 17.45 -5.58
C GLY A 238 5.18 16.51 -5.63
N CYS A 239 5.25 15.36 -4.95
CA CYS A 239 4.22 14.31 -5.00
C CYS A 239 3.34 14.28 -3.76
N SER A 240 3.60 15.14 -2.77
CA SER A 240 2.93 15.04 -1.48
C SER A 240 1.53 15.64 -1.55
N LEU A 241 0.54 14.76 -1.65
CA LEU A 241 -0.90 15.08 -1.63
C LEU A 241 -1.31 15.87 -0.37
N SER A 242 -0.57 15.71 0.73
CA SER A 242 -0.77 16.44 1.98
C SER A 242 -0.51 17.94 1.81
N ILE A 243 0.43 18.33 0.96
CA ILE A 243 0.73 19.74 0.66
C ILE A 243 -0.46 20.37 -0.05
N VAL A 244 -1.05 19.66 -1.02
CA VAL A 244 -2.21 20.14 -1.77
C VAL A 244 -3.41 20.33 -0.86
N LEU A 245 -3.67 19.39 0.06
CA LEU A 245 -4.72 19.54 1.06
C LEU A 245 -4.43 20.72 2.02
N ASN A 246 -3.18 20.88 2.45
CA ASN A 246 -2.80 21.98 3.35
C ASN A 246 -3.00 23.35 2.70
N VAL A 247 -2.66 23.50 1.41
CA VAL A 247 -2.94 24.72 0.64
C VAL A 247 -4.45 25.00 0.60
N LEU A 248 -5.27 23.98 0.35
CA LEU A 248 -6.73 24.11 0.32
C LEU A 248 -7.29 24.59 1.67
N ARG A 249 -6.77 24.05 2.79
CA ARG A 249 -7.17 24.43 4.15
C ARG A 249 -6.72 25.85 4.52
N ILE A 250 -5.45 26.18 4.31
CA ILE A 250 -4.89 27.49 4.68
C ILE A 250 -5.60 28.62 3.91
N SER A 251 -5.90 28.38 2.64
CA SER A 251 -6.58 29.36 1.80
C SER A 251 -8.10 29.36 1.95
N GLY A 252 -8.66 28.56 2.87
CA GLY A 252 -10.10 28.56 3.20
C GLY A 252 -11.02 28.04 2.09
N LEU A 253 -10.49 27.25 1.14
CA LEU A 253 -11.23 26.75 -0.02
C LEU A 253 -12.06 25.50 0.24
N ASP A 254 -12.13 25.04 1.49
CA ASP A 254 -12.93 23.89 1.89
C ASP A 254 -14.42 24.06 1.52
N THR A 255 -14.91 25.30 1.50
CA THR A 255 -16.30 25.64 1.15
C THR A 255 -16.51 25.89 -0.34
N THR A 256 -15.47 26.31 -1.07
CA THR A 256 -15.55 26.62 -2.50
C THR A 256 -15.38 25.39 -3.38
N PHE A 257 -14.60 24.40 -2.92
CA PHE A 257 -14.39 23.13 -3.61
C PHE A 257 -14.72 21.93 -2.70
N PRO A 258 -16.01 21.74 -2.34
CA PRO A 258 -16.42 20.70 -1.40
C PRO A 258 -16.15 19.29 -1.94
N THR A 259 -16.39 19.03 -3.23
CA THR A 259 -16.20 17.68 -3.80
C THR A 259 -14.72 17.33 -3.94
N LEU A 260 -13.89 18.30 -4.33
CA LEU A 260 -12.44 18.13 -4.39
C LEU A 260 -11.84 17.89 -3.00
N ASN A 261 -12.30 18.60 -1.97
CA ASN A 261 -11.83 18.41 -0.60
C ASN A 261 -12.16 17.00 -0.09
N VAL A 262 -13.38 16.50 -0.34
CA VAL A 262 -13.76 15.13 0.00
C VAL A 262 -12.90 14.11 -0.78
N ALA A 263 -12.68 14.32 -2.08
CA ALA A 263 -11.83 13.47 -2.90
C ALA A 263 -10.38 13.41 -2.39
N LEU A 264 -9.79 14.55 -2.05
CA LEU A 264 -8.44 14.66 -1.48
C LEU A 264 -8.33 13.98 -0.11
N LYS A 265 -9.35 14.13 0.75
CA LYS A 265 -9.43 13.43 2.04
C LYS A 265 -9.47 11.92 1.84
N ILE A 266 -10.34 11.43 0.95
CA ILE A 266 -10.43 10.00 0.62
C ILE A 266 -9.08 9.49 0.11
N ALA A 267 -8.46 10.20 -0.84
CA ALA A 267 -7.16 9.84 -1.40
C ALA A 267 -6.04 9.77 -0.36
N LEU A 268 -6.02 10.67 0.64
CA LEU A 268 -5.06 10.64 1.75
C LEU A 268 -5.32 9.52 2.78
N THR A 269 -6.57 9.12 2.94
CA THR A 269 -6.94 8.02 3.86
C THR A 269 -6.79 6.64 3.24
N LEU A 270 -6.61 6.55 1.92
CA LEU A 270 -6.46 5.26 1.24
C LEU A 270 -5.09 4.63 1.55
N PRO A 271 -5.05 3.35 1.97
CA PRO A 271 -3.80 2.62 2.15
C PRO A 271 -3.24 2.23 0.78
N VAL A 272 -2.63 3.19 0.08
CA VAL A 272 -2.03 2.94 -1.25
C VAL A 272 -0.63 2.33 -1.12
N ALA A 273 0.11 2.71 -0.08
CA ALA A 273 1.41 2.18 0.26
C ALA A 273 1.29 0.93 1.16
N SER A 274 2.34 0.11 1.20
CA SER A 274 2.50 -0.91 2.23
C SER A 274 2.79 -0.24 3.57
N THR A 275 1.80 0.42 4.17
CA THR A 275 1.91 0.83 5.57
C THR A 275 1.83 -0.44 6.40
N THR A 276 2.94 -0.84 7.00
CA THR A 276 2.93 -1.91 7.99
C THR A 276 1.88 -1.51 9.03
N PRO A 277 0.85 -2.33 9.30
CA PRO A 277 -0.10 -2.04 10.35
C PRO A 277 0.60 -2.32 11.69
N GLU A 278 1.56 -1.47 12.05
CA GLU A 278 2.44 -1.59 13.22
C GLU A 278 1.62 -1.75 14.50
N ARG A 279 0.50 -1.01 14.58
CA ARG A 279 -0.51 -1.15 15.63
C ARG A 279 -1.01 -2.60 15.73
N THR A 280 -1.43 -3.20 14.62
CA THR A 280 -1.92 -4.58 14.62
C THR A 280 -0.82 -5.60 14.92
N PHE A 281 0.38 -5.48 14.32
CA PHE A 281 1.47 -6.44 14.55
C PHE A 281 2.02 -6.39 15.97
N SER A 282 2.11 -5.19 16.55
CA SER A 282 2.45 -4.99 17.96
C SER A 282 1.43 -5.67 18.87
N LYS A 283 0.14 -5.45 18.65
CA LYS A 283 -0.92 -6.12 19.43
C LYS A 283 -0.99 -7.62 19.19
N LEU A 284 -0.75 -8.09 17.96
CA LEU A 284 -0.75 -9.51 17.60
C LEU A 284 0.31 -10.28 18.40
N THR A 285 1.50 -9.69 18.57
CA THR A 285 2.59 -10.29 19.35
C THR A 285 2.20 -10.46 20.82
N ILE A 286 1.40 -9.54 21.37
CA ILE A 286 0.89 -9.60 22.74
C ILE A 286 -0.22 -10.65 22.87
N ILE A 287 -1.17 -10.66 21.93
CA ILE A 287 -2.33 -11.55 21.95
C ILE A 287 -1.90 -13.00 21.69
N LYS A 288 -1.07 -13.23 20.66
CA LYS A 288 -0.59 -14.53 20.21
C LYS A 288 0.89 -14.71 20.59
N ASN A 289 1.11 -15.19 21.81
CA ASN A 289 2.44 -15.50 22.32
C ASN A 289 2.67 -17.03 22.40
N LYS A 290 3.90 -17.44 22.76
CA LYS A 290 4.30 -18.86 22.81
C LYS A 290 3.39 -19.73 23.69
N LEU A 291 2.78 -19.16 24.74
CA LEU A 291 1.89 -19.86 25.66
C LEU A 291 0.43 -19.92 25.18
N ARG A 292 0.07 -19.12 24.17
CA ARG A 292 -1.30 -19.01 23.60
C ARG A 292 -1.33 -19.43 22.13
N SER A 293 -0.70 -20.56 21.81
CA SER A 293 -0.59 -21.07 20.44
C SER A 293 -1.86 -21.78 19.94
N THR A 294 -2.75 -22.21 20.84
CA THR A 294 -3.92 -23.06 20.53
C THR A 294 -5.24 -22.27 20.39
N MET A 295 -5.18 -20.96 20.16
CA MET A 295 -6.38 -20.13 20.01
C MET A 295 -7.06 -20.32 18.64
N CYS A 296 -8.39 -20.44 18.63
CA CYS A 296 -9.21 -20.44 17.42
C CYS A 296 -9.18 -19.07 16.72
N GLN A 297 -9.34 -19.07 15.39
CA GLN A 297 -9.25 -17.87 14.54
C GLN A 297 -10.26 -16.78 14.96
N GLU A 298 -11.52 -17.17 15.21
CA GLU A 298 -12.57 -16.23 15.64
C GLU A 298 -12.21 -15.48 16.93
N ARG A 299 -11.64 -16.18 17.91
CA ARG A 299 -11.18 -15.57 19.16
C ARG A 299 -10.00 -14.63 18.93
N LEU A 300 -9.09 -14.97 18.02
CA LEU A 300 -7.96 -14.11 17.66
C LEU A 300 -8.46 -12.80 17.07
N ASP A 301 -9.37 -12.89 16.10
CA ASP A 301 -9.88 -11.74 15.36
C ASP A 301 -10.63 -10.79 16.30
N ASN A 302 -11.48 -11.32 17.18
CA ASN A 302 -12.20 -10.52 18.18
C ASN A 302 -11.26 -9.82 19.17
N LEU A 303 -10.22 -10.51 19.66
CA LEU A 303 -9.23 -9.91 20.56
C LEU A 303 -8.36 -8.86 19.86
N MET A 304 -8.06 -9.07 18.58
CA MET A 304 -7.35 -8.12 17.75
C MET A 304 -8.14 -6.82 17.59
N ILE A 305 -9.45 -6.91 17.29
CA ILE A 305 -10.33 -5.73 17.19
C ILE A 305 -10.38 -4.99 18.52
N LEU A 306 -10.66 -5.69 19.63
CA LEU A 306 -10.69 -5.08 20.97
C LEU A 306 -9.38 -4.38 21.35
N SER A 307 -8.24 -4.97 20.99
CA SER A 307 -6.93 -4.40 21.32
C SER A 307 -6.52 -3.28 20.39
N CYS A 308 -6.96 -3.30 19.12
CA CYS A 308 -6.71 -2.25 18.16
C CYS A 308 -7.63 -1.05 18.39
N GLU A 309 -8.88 -1.25 18.77
CA GLU A 309 -9.88 -0.18 18.96
C GLU A 309 -10.12 0.16 20.44
N ALA A 310 -9.12 -0.07 21.30
CA ALA A 310 -9.22 0.21 22.73
C ALA A 310 -9.49 1.70 23.07
N ASP A 311 -9.23 2.60 22.12
CA ASP A 311 -9.44 4.05 22.28
C ASP A 311 -10.91 4.45 22.06
N ILE A 312 -11.73 3.57 21.48
CA ILE A 312 -13.15 3.85 21.23
C ILE A 312 -13.95 3.59 22.51
N PRO A 313 -14.64 4.61 23.06
CA PRO A 313 -15.43 4.43 24.28
C PRO A 313 -16.62 3.50 24.02
N ILE A 314 -16.67 2.41 24.77
CA ILE A 314 -17.72 1.40 24.63
C ILE A 314 -18.91 1.79 25.49
N ASN A 315 -20.10 1.87 24.88
CA ASN A 315 -21.34 2.10 25.62
C ASN A 315 -21.77 0.81 26.33
N LYS A 316 -21.49 0.74 27.64
CA LYS A 316 -21.74 -0.44 28.47
C LYS A 316 -23.21 -0.85 28.49
N ASN A 317 -24.14 0.11 28.45
CA ASN A 317 -25.57 -0.16 28.51
C ASN A 317 -26.03 -0.90 27.26
N ASN A 318 -25.58 -0.47 26.07
CA ASN A 318 -25.89 -1.16 24.82
C ASN A 318 -25.37 -2.61 24.82
N ILE A 319 -24.21 -2.87 25.41
CA ILE A 319 -23.67 -4.23 25.54
C ILE A 319 -24.54 -5.06 26.48
N ILE A 320 -24.94 -4.50 27.62
CA ILE A 320 -25.82 -5.19 28.57
C ILE A 320 -27.15 -5.53 27.90
N ASP A 321 -27.74 -4.61 27.14
CA ASP A 321 -28.98 -4.81 26.41
C ASP A 321 -28.86 -5.87 25.32
N GLU A 322 -27.75 -5.89 24.57
CA GLU A 322 -27.48 -6.89 23.54
C GLU A 322 -27.21 -8.28 24.14
N PHE A 323 -26.47 -8.33 25.25
CA PHE A 323 -26.19 -9.57 25.98
C PHE A 323 -27.46 -10.12 26.65
N ALA A 324 -28.31 -9.25 27.20
CA ALA A 324 -29.58 -9.61 27.80
C ALA A 324 -30.52 -10.29 26.78
N LYS A 325 -30.53 -9.82 25.53
CA LYS A 325 -31.32 -10.41 24.42
C LYS A 325 -30.86 -11.80 23.98
N SER A 326 -29.68 -12.26 24.40
CA SER A 326 -29.18 -13.59 24.04
C SER A 326 -29.93 -14.74 24.74
N SER A 327 -30.58 -14.46 25.87
CA SER A 327 -31.34 -15.46 26.63
C SER A 327 -32.46 -14.83 27.44
N VAL A 328 -33.63 -15.48 27.43
CA VAL A 328 -34.82 -15.09 28.21
C VAL A 328 -34.53 -14.99 29.72
N HIS A 329 -33.57 -15.75 30.23
CA HIS A 329 -33.17 -15.68 31.64
C HIS A 329 -32.29 -14.46 31.93
N LEU A 330 -31.43 -14.07 31.00
CA LEU A 330 -30.57 -12.88 31.12
C LEU A 330 -31.37 -11.60 30.93
N GLU A 331 -32.37 -11.61 30.05
CA GLU A 331 -33.29 -10.51 29.82
C GLU A 331 -33.99 -10.07 31.12
N LYS A 332 -34.50 -11.04 31.89
CA LYS A 332 -35.16 -10.77 33.18
C LYS A 332 -34.22 -10.32 34.29
N ALA A 333 -32.93 -10.65 34.20
CA ALA A 333 -31.94 -10.36 35.24
C ALA A 333 -31.17 -9.07 35.02
N LEU A 334 -31.10 -8.57 33.78
CA LEU A 334 -30.25 -7.44 33.40
C LEU A 334 -31.04 -6.19 32.96
N LEU A 335 -32.30 -6.33 32.53
CA LEU A 335 -33.14 -5.21 32.04
C LEU A 335 -34.23 -4.79 33.04
N TYR A 336 -34.32 -5.44 34.20
CA TYR A 336 -35.32 -5.17 35.24
C TYR A 336 -34.68 -4.80 36.57
#